data_AF-A0A2H5NVC4-F1
#
_entry.id   AF-A0A2H5NVC4-F1
#
_cell.length_a   1.000
_cell.length_b   1.000
_cell.length_c   1.000
_cell.angle_alpha   90.00
_cell.angle_beta   90.00
_cell.angle_gamma   90.00
#
_symmetry.space_group_name_H-M   'P 1'
#
loop_
_entity.id
_entity.type
_entity.pdbx_description
1 polymer ?
#
loop_
_entity_poly.entity_id
_entity_poly.type
_entity_poly.pdbx_seq_one_letter_code
_entity_poly.pdbx_strand_id
1 'polypeptide(L)'
;MAGRNSTFQLVVLLLVLLIKPLFLAAIGIGSNYDCGNFSIRCTEREREALLKFKEGLIDPSARLSSWVGDDCCYWFGVGCSNQTGHVLRLDLGNSLDCSFLDYGANASCLYGGELDPSLLNLTDLIYLNLSRRYLDLSVASLKGVVPSNLNWLSGLSSLQYLRLGGIDLSKATTNWLQIVNTLTGLLELRMRDCELQNIPHSLSFINFTLRSSLDLSRNHFQKSPIPEFVYSLKKMKLLDLSESSFSGMLPPNIGNLSNLQYLDLSYQNLKDYQITKEL
;
A
#
# COMPACT_ATOMS: atom_id res chain seq x y z
N MET A 1 -66.13 12.34 0.37
CA MET A 1 -64.73 11.96 0.03
C MET A 1 -64.10 11.33 1.25
N ALA A 2 -64.29 10.02 1.37
CA ALA A 2 -63.86 9.20 2.50
C ALA A 2 -63.46 7.83 1.90
N GLY A 3 -62.35 7.26 2.35
CA GLY A 3 -61.98 5.88 2.00
C GLY A 3 -60.54 5.71 1.50
N ARG A 4 -59.58 5.75 2.42
CA ARG A 4 -58.29 5.02 2.42
C ARG A 4 -57.40 5.62 3.51
N ASN A 5 -57.57 5.18 4.76
CA ASN A 5 -56.60 5.51 5.82
C ASN A 5 -56.55 4.46 6.95
N SER A 6 -57.59 3.64 7.12
CA SER A 6 -57.65 2.68 8.22
C SER A 6 -56.80 1.41 7.97
N THR A 7 -56.69 0.94 6.72
CA THR A 7 -55.90 -0.26 6.40
C THR A 7 -54.40 -0.02 6.44
N PHE A 8 -53.93 1.18 6.07
CA PHE A 8 -52.51 1.54 6.13
C PHE A 8 -52.02 1.71 7.58
N GLN A 9 -52.85 2.30 8.45
CA GLN A 9 -52.55 2.38 9.89
C GLN A 9 -52.46 1.01 10.56
N LEU A 10 -53.33 0.07 10.20
CA LEU A 10 -53.29 -1.31 10.73
C LEU A 10 -52.02 -2.07 10.30
N VAL A 11 -51.55 -1.91 9.06
CA VAL A 11 -50.31 -2.54 8.58
C VAL A 11 -49.08 -1.93 9.25
N VAL A 12 -49.05 -0.61 9.46
CA VAL A 12 -47.95 0.05 10.18
C VAL A 12 -47.91 -0.36 11.65
N LEU A 13 -49.06 -0.47 12.33
CA LEU A 13 -49.11 -0.98 13.71
C LEU A 13 -48.65 -2.44 13.82
N LEU A 14 -49.00 -3.31 12.86
CA LEU A 14 -48.54 -4.70 12.83
C LEU A 14 -47.04 -4.83 12.56
N LEU A 15 -46.47 -3.97 11.70
CA LEU A 15 -45.03 -3.94 11.42
C LEU A 15 -44.22 -3.40 12.61
N VAL A 16 -44.74 -2.41 13.34
CA VAL A 16 -44.10 -1.88 14.57
C VAL A 16 -44.13 -2.92 15.70
N LEU A 17 -45.14 -3.80 15.75
CA LEU A 17 -45.20 -4.89 16.73
C LEU A 17 -44.24 -6.06 16.42
N LEU A 18 -43.81 -6.21 15.15
CA LEU A 18 -42.79 -7.17 14.73
C LEU A 18 -41.35 -6.65 14.95
N ILE A 19 -41.18 -5.35 15.16
CA ILE A 19 -39.90 -4.70 15.46
C ILE A 19 -39.91 -4.25 16.93
N LYS A 20 -40.10 -5.19 17.87
CA LYS A 20 -39.78 -4.90 19.28
C LYS A 20 -38.26 -4.89 19.43
N PRO A 21 -37.64 -3.82 19.95
CA PRO A 21 -36.31 -3.96 20.51
C PRO A 21 -36.46 -4.87 21.74
N LEU A 22 -35.65 -5.92 21.78
CA LEU A 22 -35.55 -6.84 22.90
C LEU A 22 -34.96 -6.05 24.10
N PHE A 23 -35.80 -5.34 24.85
CA PHE A 23 -35.40 -4.71 26.11
C PHE A 23 -35.80 -5.62 27.28
N LEU A 24 -34.77 -6.01 28.02
CA LEU A 24 -34.64 -7.00 29.08
C LEU A 24 -35.77 -7.08 30.11
N ALA A 25 -36.19 -8.31 30.43
CA ALA A 25 -36.41 -8.70 31.82
C ALA A 25 -35.16 -9.47 32.27
N ALA A 26 -34.21 -8.77 32.89
CA ALA A 26 -33.19 -9.43 33.69
C ALA A 26 -33.88 -9.96 34.95
N ILE A 27 -34.35 -11.21 34.89
CA ILE A 27 -34.58 -12.00 36.10
C ILE A 27 -33.18 -12.26 36.67
N GLY A 28 -32.96 -11.81 37.91
CA GLY A 28 -31.71 -11.99 38.63
C GLY A 28 -31.33 -13.47 38.71
N ILE A 29 -30.42 -13.87 37.83
CA ILE A 29 -29.58 -15.04 37.98
C ILE A 29 -28.18 -14.49 37.73
N GLY A 30 -27.33 -14.55 38.76
CA GLY A 30 -26.06 -13.83 38.82
C GLY A 30 -25.23 -13.97 37.55
N SER A 31 -25.21 -12.91 36.76
CA SER A 31 -24.24 -12.71 35.70
C SER A 31 -23.19 -11.75 36.22
N ASN A 32 -21.99 -12.26 36.41
CA ASN A 32 -20.76 -11.48 36.35
C ASN A 32 -20.74 -10.83 34.94
N TYR A 33 -21.45 -9.72 34.77
CA TYR A 33 -21.15 -8.81 33.69
C TYR A 33 -19.86 -8.11 34.11
N ASP A 34 -18.76 -8.80 33.88
CA ASP A 34 -17.50 -8.12 33.67
C ASP A 34 -17.77 -7.19 32.47
N CYS A 35 -17.98 -5.91 32.76
CA CYS A 35 -17.94 -4.88 31.74
C CYS A 35 -16.46 -4.77 31.39
N GLY A 36 -15.98 -5.79 30.68
CA GLY A 36 -14.58 -6.03 30.40
C GLY A 36 -14.03 -4.75 29.82
N ASN A 37 -12.99 -4.25 30.47
CA ASN A 37 -12.23 -3.11 30.04
C ASN A 37 -12.00 -3.25 28.53
N PHE A 38 -12.67 -2.42 27.71
CA PHE A 38 -12.55 -2.47 26.26
C PHE A 38 -11.15 -1.94 25.93
N SER A 39 -10.14 -2.79 26.13
CA SER A 39 -8.77 -2.48 25.79
C SER A 39 -8.74 -2.30 24.28
N ILE A 40 -8.53 -1.07 23.83
CA ILE A 40 -8.30 -0.76 22.43
C ILE A 40 -7.02 -1.48 22.04
N ARG A 41 -7.17 -2.58 21.31
CA ARG A 41 -6.11 -3.47 20.85
C ARG A 41 -6.44 -3.97 19.45
N CYS A 42 -5.45 -4.46 18.72
CA CYS A 42 -5.73 -5.00 17.40
C CYS A 42 -6.60 -6.26 17.47
N THR A 43 -7.31 -6.55 16.38
CA THR A 43 -8.14 -7.74 16.32
C THR A 43 -7.30 -9.01 16.17
N GLU A 44 -7.81 -10.13 16.67
CA GLU A 44 -7.13 -11.43 16.50
C GLU A 44 -6.89 -11.74 15.02
N ARG A 45 -7.83 -11.36 14.14
CA ARG A 45 -7.69 -11.52 12.69
C ARG A 45 -6.48 -10.77 12.12
N GLU A 46 -6.27 -9.54 12.55
CA GLU A 46 -5.12 -8.72 12.10
C GLU A 46 -3.81 -9.26 12.69
N ARG A 47 -3.84 -9.67 13.95
CA ARG A 47 -2.72 -10.29 14.64
C ARG A 47 -2.27 -11.57 13.94
N GLU A 48 -3.19 -12.50 13.68
CA GLU A 48 -2.91 -13.75 12.96
C GLU A 48 -2.43 -13.49 11.53
N ALA A 49 -3.01 -12.50 10.84
CA ALA A 49 -2.57 -12.11 9.51
C ALA A 49 -1.11 -11.63 9.50
N LEU A 50 -0.73 -10.80 10.47
CA LEU A 50 0.65 -10.35 10.63
C LEU A 50 1.59 -11.53 10.98
N LEU A 51 1.20 -12.43 11.90
CA LEU A 51 2.03 -13.61 12.21
C LEU A 51 2.22 -14.52 10.99
N LYS A 52 1.17 -14.76 10.21
CA LYS A 52 1.26 -15.52 8.97
C LYS A 52 2.12 -14.82 7.92
N PHE A 53 2.02 -13.49 7.82
CA PHE A 53 2.90 -12.70 6.96
C PHE A 53 4.38 -12.81 7.38
N LYS A 54 4.66 -12.82 8.69
CA LYS A 54 6.01 -12.98 9.26
C LYS A 54 6.65 -14.31 8.86
N GLU A 55 5.88 -15.39 8.70
CA GLU A 55 6.42 -16.70 8.25
C GLU A 55 7.04 -16.64 6.84
N GLY A 56 6.60 -15.70 6.00
CA GLY A 56 7.15 -15.48 4.65
C GLY A 56 8.41 -14.60 4.62
N LEU A 57 8.89 -14.13 5.77
CA LEU A 57 10.03 -13.22 5.88
C LEU A 57 11.27 -13.91 6.46
N ILE A 58 12.45 -13.47 6.02
CA ILE A 58 13.73 -13.91 6.56
C ILE A 58 14.29 -12.76 7.40
N ASP A 59 14.36 -12.95 8.72
CA ASP A 59 14.70 -11.91 9.70
C ASP A 59 15.97 -12.26 10.49
N PRO A 60 17.16 -12.17 9.87
CA PRO A 60 18.41 -12.49 10.56
C PRO A 60 18.79 -11.46 11.63
N SER A 61 18.27 -10.24 11.54
CA SER A 61 18.49 -9.17 12.52
C SER A 61 17.48 -9.18 13.66
N ALA A 62 16.58 -10.17 13.72
CA ALA A 62 15.52 -10.29 14.72
C ALA A 62 14.68 -9.01 14.92
N ARG A 63 14.44 -8.25 13.84
CA ARG A 63 13.67 -7.00 13.87
C ARG A 63 12.21 -7.24 14.26
N LEU A 64 11.67 -8.42 13.92
CA LEU A 64 10.32 -8.85 14.25
C LEU A 64 10.25 -9.60 15.59
N SER A 65 11.27 -9.47 16.45
CA SER A 65 11.29 -10.05 17.80
C SER A 65 10.18 -9.52 18.70
N SER A 66 9.75 -8.27 18.48
CA SER A 66 8.61 -7.65 19.17
C SER A 66 7.24 -8.24 18.79
N TRP A 67 7.16 -9.04 17.72
CA TRP A 67 5.91 -9.63 17.23
C TRP A 67 5.54 -10.87 18.04
N VAL A 68 5.18 -10.63 19.31
CA VAL A 68 4.79 -11.60 20.33
C VAL A 68 3.65 -11.05 21.19
N GLY A 69 2.93 -11.93 21.89
CA GLY A 69 1.79 -11.54 22.73
C GLY A 69 0.50 -11.33 21.93
N ASP A 70 -0.48 -10.67 22.57
CA ASP A 70 -1.87 -10.60 22.08
C ASP A 70 -2.24 -9.27 21.43
N ASP A 71 -1.47 -8.20 21.67
CA ASP A 71 -1.74 -6.88 21.09
C ASP A 71 -0.64 -6.47 20.12
N CYS A 72 -0.94 -6.67 18.83
CA CYS A 72 -0.05 -6.32 17.74
C CYS A 72 0.15 -4.82 17.55
N CYS A 73 -0.60 -3.96 18.23
CA CYS A 73 -0.35 -2.51 18.22
C CYS A 73 0.96 -2.11 18.91
N TYR A 74 1.56 -3.00 19.71
CA TYR A 74 2.89 -2.79 20.30
C TYR A 74 4.03 -3.35 19.45
N TRP A 75 3.72 -4.01 18.34
CA TRP A 75 4.73 -4.63 17.49
C TRP A 75 5.50 -3.59 16.69
N PHE A 76 6.81 -3.76 16.59
CA PHE A 76 7.66 -2.86 15.82
C PHE A 76 7.18 -2.79 14.37
N GLY A 77 7.02 -1.57 13.86
CA GLY A 77 6.54 -1.32 12.50
C GLY A 77 5.02 -1.37 12.34
N VAL A 78 4.25 -1.79 13.34
CA VAL A 78 2.79 -1.78 13.32
C VAL A 78 2.28 -0.49 13.97
N GLY A 79 1.34 0.18 13.31
CA GLY A 79 0.65 1.34 13.87
C GLY A 79 -0.86 1.16 13.77
N CYS A 80 -1.55 1.37 14.88
CA CYS A 80 -2.99 1.17 15.00
C CYS A 80 -3.77 2.48 15.16
N SER A 81 -5.07 2.41 14.92
CA SER A 81 -6.04 3.45 15.30
C SER A 81 -6.17 3.54 16.82
N ASN A 82 -5.98 4.73 17.38
CA ASN A 82 -6.21 4.98 18.80
C ASN A 82 -7.69 4.92 19.21
N GLN A 83 -8.61 4.79 18.23
CA GLN A 83 -10.04 4.70 18.46
C GLN A 83 -10.56 3.27 18.36
N THR A 84 -10.05 2.50 17.40
CA THR A 84 -10.58 1.17 17.05
C THR A 84 -9.60 0.03 17.28
N GLY A 85 -8.30 0.32 17.45
CA GLY A 85 -7.25 -0.70 17.52
C GLY A 85 -6.88 -1.31 16.17
N HIS A 86 -7.61 -1.02 15.09
CA HIS A 86 -7.30 -1.55 13.76
C HIS A 86 -5.95 -1.08 13.23
N VAL A 87 -5.28 -1.94 12.48
CA VAL A 87 -3.95 -1.69 11.92
C VAL A 87 -4.06 -0.73 10.74
N LEU A 88 -3.51 0.47 10.90
CA LEU A 88 -3.50 1.52 9.88
C LEU A 88 -2.16 1.64 9.16
N ARG A 89 -1.07 1.19 9.79
CA ARG A 89 0.30 1.33 9.28
C ARG A 89 1.08 0.03 9.47
N LEU A 90 1.74 -0.41 8.40
CA LEU A 90 2.79 -1.41 8.43
C LEU A 90 4.05 -0.85 7.78
N ASP A 91 5.10 -0.63 8.57
CA ASP A 91 6.38 -0.11 8.13
C ASP A 91 7.52 -1.06 8.48
N LEU A 92 7.90 -1.87 7.50
CA LEU A 92 8.98 -2.83 7.57
C LEU A 92 10.13 -2.48 6.62
N GLY A 93 10.16 -1.24 6.11
CA GLY A 93 11.19 -0.81 5.18
C GLY A 93 12.58 -0.88 5.80
N ASN A 94 13.58 -1.29 5.03
CA ASN A 94 14.96 -1.37 5.52
C ASN A 94 15.56 0.02 5.71
N SER A 95 15.99 0.30 6.96
CA SER A 95 16.66 1.53 7.34
C SER A 95 18.18 1.35 7.19
N LEU A 96 18.72 1.87 6.09
CA LEU A 96 20.15 1.88 5.70
C LEU A 96 20.78 0.48 5.47
N ASP A 97 21.92 0.53 4.76
CA ASP A 97 22.54 -0.50 3.92
C ASP A 97 22.54 -1.93 4.51
N CYS A 98 21.96 -2.88 3.75
CA CYS A 98 21.97 -4.31 4.09
C CYS A 98 23.18 -5.02 3.44
N SER A 99 24.31 -4.33 3.35
CA SER A 99 25.52 -4.86 2.73
C SER A 99 26.22 -5.86 3.65
N PHE A 100 26.80 -6.90 3.05
CA PHE A 100 27.49 -7.98 3.77
C PHE A 100 28.72 -7.51 4.55
N LEU A 101 29.24 -6.31 4.22
CA LEU A 101 30.42 -5.72 4.85
C LEU A 101 30.15 -5.15 6.25
N ASP A 102 28.88 -4.94 6.62
CA ASP A 102 28.50 -4.50 7.97
C ASP A 102 27.94 -5.67 8.79
N TYR A 103 28.80 -6.66 9.07
CA TYR A 103 28.58 -7.63 10.16
C TYR A 103 28.66 -6.97 11.55
N GLY A 104 28.77 -5.64 11.61
CA GLY A 104 28.91 -4.82 12.80
C GLY A 104 27.58 -4.31 13.34
N ALA A 105 26.83 -5.17 14.03
CA ALA A 105 25.84 -4.85 15.09
C ALA A 105 24.67 -3.86 14.81
N ASN A 106 24.63 -3.12 13.70
CA ASN A 106 23.66 -2.04 13.46
C ASN A 106 22.79 -2.24 12.19
N ALA A 107 23.05 -3.30 11.41
CA ALA A 107 22.31 -3.56 10.18
C ALA A 107 20.87 -4.06 10.47
N SER A 108 19.91 -3.29 9.97
CA SER A 108 18.45 -3.45 10.03
C SER A 108 17.80 -4.74 9.56
N CYS A 109 18.47 -5.67 8.88
CA CYS A 109 17.88 -6.25 7.67
C CYS A 109 16.69 -7.20 7.82
N LEU A 110 15.63 -6.90 7.08
CA LEU A 110 14.60 -7.87 6.69
C LEU A 110 14.83 -8.29 5.24
N TYR A 111 15.12 -9.57 5.05
CA TYR A 111 15.11 -10.21 3.75
C TYR A 111 13.75 -10.89 3.55
N GLY A 112 13.44 -11.29 2.32
CA GLY A 112 12.13 -11.86 2.00
C GLY A 112 12.23 -13.31 1.59
N GLY A 113 11.06 -13.95 1.62
CA GLY A 113 10.66 -15.12 0.84
C GLY A 113 9.40 -14.78 0.01
N GLU A 114 8.44 -15.70 -0.08
CA GLU A 114 7.15 -15.42 -0.75
C GLU A 114 6.25 -14.56 0.16
N LEU A 115 5.79 -13.41 -0.34
CA LEU A 115 4.86 -12.56 0.41
C LEU A 115 3.51 -13.27 0.51
N ASP A 116 3.12 -13.68 1.72
CA ASP A 116 1.83 -14.30 1.96
C ASP A 116 0.69 -13.27 1.80
N PRO A 117 -0.41 -13.60 1.10
CA PRO A 117 -1.53 -12.69 0.87
C PRO A 117 -2.38 -12.41 2.12
N SER A 118 -2.02 -12.93 3.30
CA SER A 118 -2.68 -12.67 4.59
C SER A 118 -2.85 -11.18 4.90
N LEU A 119 -1.99 -10.30 4.36
CA LEU A 119 -2.17 -8.86 4.51
C LEU A 119 -3.52 -8.35 4.00
N LEU A 120 -4.23 -9.09 3.13
CA LEU A 120 -5.61 -8.80 2.72
C LEU A 120 -6.59 -8.64 3.90
N ASN A 121 -6.26 -9.21 5.06
CA ASN A 121 -7.07 -9.08 6.26
C ASN A 121 -6.90 -7.72 6.97
N LEU A 122 -5.92 -6.91 6.58
CA LEU A 122 -5.68 -5.56 7.11
C LEU A 122 -6.45 -4.53 6.27
N THR A 123 -7.79 -4.58 6.32
CA THR A 123 -8.66 -3.79 5.42
C THR A 123 -8.58 -2.28 5.62
N ASP A 124 -8.17 -1.86 6.81
CA ASP A 124 -8.06 -0.44 7.19
C ASP A 124 -6.64 0.11 6.97
N LEU A 125 -5.75 -0.68 6.34
CA LEU A 125 -4.36 -0.29 6.13
C LEU A 125 -4.27 0.93 5.21
N ILE A 126 -3.70 2.03 5.74
CA ILE A 126 -3.51 3.31 5.05
C ILE A 126 -2.09 3.42 4.50
N TYR A 127 -1.10 2.89 5.23
CA TYR A 127 0.31 2.99 4.91
C TYR A 127 0.98 1.61 4.92
N LEU A 128 1.62 1.27 3.80
CA LEU A 128 2.41 0.06 3.64
C LEU A 128 3.80 0.40 3.09
N ASN A 129 4.82 0.08 3.87
CA ASN A 129 6.21 0.18 3.44
C ASN A 129 6.93 -1.16 3.65
N LEU A 130 7.30 -1.79 2.54
CA LEU A 130 8.11 -3.01 2.48
C LEU A 130 9.44 -2.75 1.74
N SER A 131 9.82 -1.48 1.57
CA SER A 131 10.91 -1.09 0.69
C SER A 131 12.28 -1.53 1.20
N ARG A 132 13.17 -1.84 0.27
CA ARG A 132 14.59 -2.11 0.48
C ARG A 132 15.41 -1.02 -0.18
N ARG A 133 16.43 -0.54 0.52
CA ARG A 133 17.45 0.34 -0.07
C ARG A 133 18.49 -0.55 -0.75
N TYR A 134 18.55 -0.51 -2.07
CA TYR A 134 19.57 -1.21 -2.86
C TYR A 134 20.76 -0.29 -3.12
N LEU A 135 21.96 -0.67 -2.66
CA LEU A 135 23.21 0.04 -2.90
C LEU A 135 24.38 -0.88 -3.33
N ASP A 136 24.18 -2.20 -3.41
CA ASP A 136 25.26 -3.14 -3.76
C ASP A 136 24.96 -3.94 -5.04
N LEU A 137 25.76 -3.68 -6.08
CA LEU A 137 25.73 -4.35 -7.38
C LEU A 137 26.55 -5.66 -7.41
N SER A 138 27.13 -6.11 -6.29
CA SER A 138 28.20 -7.13 -6.31
C SER A 138 27.85 -8.52 -5.79
N VAL A 139 26.62 -8.78 -5.34
CA VAL A 139 26.22 -10.16 -5.00
C VAL A 139 25.04 -10.55 -5.86
N ALA A 140 25.32 -11.50 -6.77
CA ALA A 140 24.33 -12.17 -7.60
C ALA A 140 23.06 -12.44 -6.79
N SER A 141 22.02 -11.67 -7.10
CA SER A 141 20.61 -12.01 -6.93
C SER A 141 20.32 -12.87 -5.69
N LEU A 142 19.77 -12.29 -4.64
CA LEU A 142 18.78 -13.01 -3.83
C LEU A 142 17.55 -13.27 -4.71
N LYS A 143 17.73 -14.16 -5.70
CA LYS A 143 16.78 -14.72 -6.65
C LYS A 143 15.87 -15.66 -5.85
N GLY A 144 15.08 -15.09 -4.96
CA GLY A 144 14.29 -15.87 -4.00
C GLY A 144 13.08 -15.13 -3.44
N VAL A 145 12.79 -13.92 -3.92
CA VAL A 145 11.77 -13.06 -3.32
C VAL A 145 10.86 -12.51 -4.42
N VAL A 146 10.20 -13.43 -5.13
CA VAL A 146 9.27 -13.06 -6.18
C VAL A 146 7.87 -13.29 -5.66
N PRO A 147 7.16 -12.28 -5.14
CA PRO A 147 5.71 -12.36 -5.13
C PRO A 147 5.27 -12.61 -6.58
N SER A 148 4.65 -13.76 -6.82
CA SER A 148 4.28 -14.21 -8.16
C SER A 148 3.38 -13.20 -8.89
N ASN A 149 2.71 -12.32 -8.14
CA ASN A 149 1.90 -11.20 -8.62
C ASN A 149 1.61 -10.20 -7.48
N LEU A 150 1.04 -9.04 -7.83
CA LEU A 150 0.58 -8.01 -6.89
C LEU A 150 -0.91 -8.14 -6.51
N ASN A 151 -1.60 -9.25 -6.82
CA ASN A 151 -3.06 -9.32 -6.71
C ASN A 151 -3.56 -9.09 -5.28
N TRP A 152 -2.74 -9.41 -4.27
CA TRP A 152 -3.02 -9.15 -2.86
C TRP A 152 -3.17 -7.64 -2.52
N LEU A 153 -2.68 -6.72 -3.35
CA LEU A 153 -2.94 -5.28 -3.16
C LEU A 153 -4.41 -4.91 -3.41
N SER A 154 -5.13 -5.66 -4.25
CA SER A 154 -6.49 -5.30 -4.66
C SER A 154 -7.50 -5.26 -3.52
N GLY A 155 -7.25 -5.98 -2.41
CA GLY A 155 -8.09 -5.93 -1.21
C GLY A 155 -7.79 -4.76 -0.28
N LEU A 156 -6.67 -4.06 -0.46
CA LEU A 156 -6.22 -2.96 0.40
C LEU A 156 -6.81 -1.62 -0.06
N SER A 157 -8.13 -1.55 -0.14
CA SER A 157 -8.84 -0.40 -0.73
C SER A 157 -8.64 0.93 0.02
N SER A 158 -8.26 0.89 1.30
CA SER A 158 -7.96 2.06 2.14
C SER A 158 -6.57 2.66 1.93
N LEU A 159 -5.73 2.00 1.12
CA LEU A 159 -4.32 2.33 1.02
C LEU A 159 -4.10 3.70 0.36
N GLN A 160 -3.29 4.54 1.02
CA GLN A 160 -2.91 5.87 0.57
C GLN A 160 -1.42 5.98 0.27
N TYR A 161 -0.58 5.21 0.97
CA TYR A 161 0.87 5.25 0.82
C TYR A 161 1.41 3.84 0.58
N LEU A 162 1.96 3.61 -0.61
CA LEU A 162 2.53 2.32 -1.00
C LEU A 162 4.00 2.48 -1.36
N ARG A 163 4.87 1.81 -0.61
CA ARG A 163 6.32 1.79 -0.85
C ARG A 163 6.82 0.35 -0.93
N LEU A 164 7.22 -0.07 -2.12
CA LEU A 164 7.66 -1.43 -2.45
C LEU A 164 9.06 -1.48 -3.07
N GLY A 165 9.83 -0.38 -2.98
CA GLY A 165 11.09 -0.28 -3.72
C GLY A 165 12.05 -1.43 -3.37
N GLY A 166 12.81 -1.94 -4.34
CA GLY A 166 13.75 -3.05 -4.13
C GLY A 166 13.10 -4.44 -3.99
N ILE A 167 11.80 -4.58 -4.26
CA ILE A 167 11.11 -5.88 -4.37
C ILE A 167 11.09 -6.30 -5.84
N ASP A 168 11.54 -7.52 -6.15
CA ASP A 168 11.49 -8.08 -7.50
C ASP A 168 10.03 -8.33 -7.93
N LEU A 169 9.55 -7.50 -8.87
CA LEU A 169 8.23 -7.59 -9.47
C LEU A 169 8.30 -7.98 -10.95
N SER A 170 9.39 -8.61 -11.39
CA SER A 170 9.61 -9.04 -12.77
C SER A 170 8.48 -9.94 -13.32
N LYS A 171 7.83 -10.74 -12.46
CA LYS A 171 6.65 -11.56 -12.81
C LYS A 171 5.31 -10.80 -12.86
N ALA A 172 5.21 -9.64 -12.20
CA ALA A 172 4.00 -8.80 -12.18
C ALA A 172 4.01 -7.69 -13.26
N THR A 173 5.02 -7.68 -14.14
CA THR A 173 5.30 -6.63 -15.12
C THR A 173 4.13 -6.31 -16.07
N THR A 174 3.27 -7.28 -16.39
CA THR A 174 2.18 -7.08 -17.36
C THR A 174 0.93 -6.43 -16.77
N ASN A 175 0.71 -6.49 -15.45
CA ASN A 175 -0.54 -6.04 -14.81
C ASN A 175 -0.36 -5.16 -13.56
N TRP A 176 0.87 -4.86 -13.13
CA TRP A 176 1.13 -4.04 -11.93
C TRP A 176 0.35 -2.72 -11.93
N LEU A 177 0.32 -2.01 -13.06
CA LEU A 177 -0.36 -0.71 -13.15
C LEU A 177 -1.87 -0.88 -13.06
N GLN A 178 -2.44 -1.96 -13.60
CA GLN A 178 -3.87 -2.25 -13.49
C GLN A 178 -4.28 -2.50 -12.04
N ILE A 179 -3.43 -3.22 -11.30
CA ILE A 179 -3.64 -3.49 -9.87
C ILE A 179 -3.53 -2.20 -9.06
N VAL A 180 -2.46 -1.43 -9.24
CA VAL A 180 -2.29 -0.14 -8.56
C VAL A 180 -3.44 0.82 -8.92
N ASN A 181 -3.99 0.73 -10.14
CA ASN A 181 -5.15 1.53 -10.55
C ASN A 181 -6.46 1.19 -9.81
N THR A 182 -6.53 0.04 -9.13
CA THR A 182 -7.66 -0.29 -8.23
C THR A 182 -7.61 0.49 -6.91
N LEU A 183 -6.42 0.98 -6.54
CA LEU A 183 -6.18 1.74 -5.32
C LEU A 183 -6.55 3.22 -5.51
N THR A 184 -7.84 3.50 -5.60
CA THR A 184 -8.35 4.86 -5.93
C THR A 184 -7.96 5.94 -4.91
N GLY A 185 -7.71 5.55 -3.66
CA GLY A 185 -7.26 6.44 -2.58
C GLY A 185 -5.76 6.76 -2.57
N LEU A 186 -4.97 6.21 -3.50
CA LEU A 186 -3.52 6.30 -3.45
C LEU A 186 -3.01 7.74 -3.64
N LEU A 187 -2.17 8.18 -2.70
CA LEU A 187 -1.55 9.52 -2.64
C LEU A 187 -0.05 9.47 -2.91
N GLU A 188 0.59 8.33 -2.65
CA GLU A 188 2.01 8.09 -2.83
C GLU A 188 2.26 6.68 -3.38
N LEU A 189 3.09 6.59 -4.42
CA LEU A 189 3.56 5.34 -4.99
C LEU A 189 5.09 5.37 -5.14
N ARG A 190 5.77 4.42 -4.50
CA ARG A 190 7.21 4.20 -4.69
C ARG A 190 7.49 2.74 -5.04
N MET A 191 7.91 2.50 -6.27
CA MET A 191 8.28 1.19 -6.83
C MET A 191 9.63 1.30 -7.54
N ARG A 192 10.57 1.97 -6.88
CA ARG A 192 11.96 2.08 -7.30
C ARG A 192 12.61 0.71 -7.34
N ASP A 193 13.37 0.40 -8.39
CA ASP A 193 14.21 -0.81 -8.41
C ASP A 193 13.38 -2.08 -8.18
N CYS A 194 12.31 -2.23 -8.96
CA CYS A 194 11.34 -3.32 -8.82
C CYS A 194 11.35 -4.29 -10.01
N GLU A 195 12.36 -4.21 -10.89
CA GLU A 195 12.42 -4.99 -12.13
C GLU A 195 11.19 -4.78 -13.04
N LEU A 196 10.53 -3.62 -12.93
CA LEU A 196 9.34 -3.33 -13.74
C LEU A 196 9.72 -3.15 -15.21
N GLN A 197 8.94 -3.79 -16.07
CA GLN A 197 9.06 -3.76 -17.52
C GLN A 197 7.71 -3.44 -18.10
N ASN A 198 7.71 -2.73 -19.23
CA ASN A 198 6.51 -2.29 -19.94
C ASN A 198 5.58 -1.41 -19.10
N ILE A 199 4.90 -0.49 -19.77
CA ILE A 199 3.77 0.22 -19.20
C ILE A 199 2.56 -0.32 -19.94
N PRO A 200 1.62 -0.99 -19.26
CA PRO A 200 0.50 -1.65 -19.93
C PRO A 200 -0.26 -0.64 -20.81
N HIS A 201 -0.16 -0.80 -22.12
CA HIS A 201 -0.77 0.10 -23.11
C HIS A 201 -2.32 0.12 -23.04
N SER A 202 -2.93 -0.78 -22.26
CA SER A 202 -4.38 -0.90 -22.11
C SER A 202 -5.01 0.11 -21.14
N LEU A 203 -4.22 0.85 -20.36
CA LEU A 203 -4.74 1.86 -19.44
C LEU A 203 -4.71 3.25 -20.08
N SER A 204 -5.85 3.68 -20.63
CA SER A 204 -6.06 5.04 -21.14
C SER A 204 -6.27 6.07 -20.02
N PHE A 205 -6.57 5.63 -18.80
CA PHE A 205 -6.81 6.49 -17.65
C PHE A 205 -6.34 5.85 -16.34
N ILE A 206 -6.01 6.72 -15.37
CA ILE A 206 -5.71 6.36 -13.99
C ILE A 206 -6.83 6.85 -13.05
N ASN A 207 -7.10 6.11 -11.98
CA ASN A 207 -8.12 6.41 -10.97
C ASN A 207 -7.54 6.98 -9.67
N PHE A 208 -6.24 6.81 -9.44
CA PHE A 208 -5.57 7.40 -8.28
C PHE A 208 -5.19 8.85 -8.53
N THR A 209 -5.10 9.64 -7.46
CA THR A 209 -4.65 11.03 -7.51
C THR A 209 -3.44 11.21 -6.62
N LEU A 210 -2.24 10.98 -7.16
CA LEU A 210 -1.01 11.17 -6.39
C LEU A 210 -0.85 12.64 -5.99
N ARG A 211 -0.56 12.88 -4.70
CA ARG A 211 -0.35 14.21 -4.10
C ARG A 211 1.01 14.37 -3.43
N SER A 212 1.74 13.26 -3.26
CA SER A 212 3.05 13.22 -2.62
C SER A 212 4.12 12.93 -3.67
N SER A 213 4.33 11.64 -3.98
CA SER A 213 5.40 11.22 -4.87
C SER A 213 5.01 10.07 -5.79
N LEU A 214 5.57 10.11 -7.00
CA LEU A 214 5.73 8.97 -7.88
C LEU A 214 7.23 8.69 -8.04
N ASP A 215 7.67 7.52 -7.59
CA ASP A 215 9.03 7.05 -7.77
C ASP A 215 8.99 5.71 -8.50
N LEU A 216 9.39 5.72 -9.76
CA LEU A 216 9.56 4.54 -10.62
C LEU A 216 11.02 4.43 -11.10
N SER A 217 11.95 5.04 -10.38
CA SER A 217 13.37 5.06 -10.74
C SER A 217 13.99 3.65 -10.73
N ARG A 218 15.09 3.46 -11.46
CA ARG A 218 15.81 2.17 -11.57
C ARG A 218 14.95 1.00 -12.03
N ASN A 219 14.03 1.21 -12.96
CA ASN A 219 13.29 0.13 -13.60
C ASN A 219 13.76 -0.10 -15.04
N HIS A 220 13.14 -1.03 -15.76
CA HIS A 220 13.57 -1.43 -17.09
C HIS A 220 12.43 -1.30 -18.12
N PHE A 221 11.93 -0.06 -18.33
CA PHE A 221 10.80 0.19 -19.24
C PHE A 221 11.15 0.07 -20.75
N GLN A 222 12.23 -0.63 -21.10
CA GLN A 222 12.56 -1.07 -22.46
C GLN A 222 12.47 0.00 -23.55
N LYS A 223 12.95 1.23 -23.30
CA LYS A 223 12.87 2.36 -24.25
C LYS A 223 11.45 2.81 -24.56
N SER A 224 10.48 2.51 -23.70
CA SER A 224 9.12 3.06 -23.81
C SER A 224 9.11 4.58 -23.61
N PRO A 225 8.15 5.32 -24.20
CA PRO A 225 7.90 6.70 -23.82
C PRO A 225 7.36 6.80 -22.39
N ILE A 226 7.62 7.93 -21.73
CA ILE A 226 6.97 8.25 -20.45
C ILE A 226 5.47 8.44 -20.74
N PRO A 227 4.57 7.77 -19.99
CA PRO A 227 3.14 7.73 -20.30
C PRO A 227 2.42 9.03 -19.94
N GLU A 228 1.35 9.34 -20.66
CA GLU A 228 0.59 10.59 -20.50
C GLU A 228 0.04 10.81 -19.07
N PHE A 229 -0.29 9.74 -18.35
CA PHE A 229 -0.81 9.88 -16.99
C PHE A 229 0.18 10.55 -16.04
N VAL A 230 1.50 10.45 -16.29
CA VAL A 230 2.51 11.09 -15.43
C VAL A 230 2.32 12.61 -15.44
N TYR A 231 1.98 13.18 -16.60
CA TYR A 231 1.77 14.62 -16.77
C TYR A 231 0.39 15.10 -16.30
N SER A 232 -0.56 14.19 -16.07
CA SER A 232 -1.90 14.52 -15.55
C SER A 232 -1.92 14.69 -14.02
N LEU A 233 -0.87 14.23 -13.31
CA LEU A 233 -0.73 14.26 -11.85
C LEU A 233 -0.32 15.64 -11.31
N LYS A 234 -1.12 16.68 -11.58
CA LYS A 234 -0.81 18.09 -11.28
C LYS A 234 -0.54 18.42 -9.81
N LYS A 235 -0.95 17.55 -8.86
CA LYS A 235 -0.80 17.74 -7.41
C LYS A 235 0.46 17.09 -6.83
N MET A 236 1.19 16.34 -7.64
CA MET A 236 2.39 15.62 -7.22
C MET A 236 3.54 16.59 -6.90
N LYS A 237 4.32 16.28 -5.85
CA LYS A 237 5.45 17.10 -5.41
C LYS A 237 6.80 16.51 -5.82
N LEU A 238 6.90 15.19 -5.94
CA LEU A 238 8.12 14.50 -6.30
C LEU A 238 7.86 13.53 -7.44
N LEU A 239 8.61 13.68 -8.54
CA LEU A 239 8.65 12.74 -9.65
C LEU A 239 10.09 12.27 -9.83
N ASP A 240 10.31 10.97 -9.63
CA ASP A 240 11.59 10.33 -9.93
C ASP A 240 11.36 9.18 -10.91
N LEU A 241 11.85 9.36 -12.12
CA LEU A 241 11.86 8.34 -13.17
C LEU A 241 13.30 7.96 -13.56
N SER A 242 14.31 8.39 -12.81
CA SER A 242 15.73 8.26 -13.15
C SER A 242 16.17 6.81 -13.35
N GLU A 243 17.20 6.58 -14.18
CA GLU A 243 17.77 5.25 -14.44
C GLU A 243 16.73 4.19 -14.92
N SER A 244 15.65 4.59 -15.60
CA SER A 244 14.52 3.69 -15.94
C SER A 244 14.38 3.29 -17.41
N SER A 245 15.38 3.65 -18.22
CA SER A 245 15.44 3.34 -19.66
C SER A 245 14.22 3.85 -20.46
N PHE A 246 13.57 4.94 -20.07
CA PHE A 246 12.61 5.63 -20.92
C PHE A 246 13.29 6.22 -22.16
N SER A 247 12.56 6.32 -23.26
CA SER A 247 13.03 6.96 -24.49
C SER A 247 11.95 7.78 -25.17
N GLY A 248 12.25 8.36 -26.34
CA GLY A 248 11.34 9.26 -27.03
C GLY A 248 11.55 10.70 -26.61
N MET A 249 10.55 11.54 -26.93
CA MET A 249 10.59 12.97 -26.65
C MET A 249 9.95 13.25 -25.30
N LEU A 250 10.52 14.18 -24.53
CA LEU A 250 9.84 14.75 -23.38
C LEU A 250 8.70 15.64 -23.90
N PRO A 251 7.42 15.34 -23.59
CA PRO A 251 6.33 16.16 -24.07
C PRO A 251 6.32 17.52 -23.36
N PRO A 252 5.89 18.59 -24.05
CA PRO A 252 5.82 19.94 -23.47
C PRO A 252 4.90 20.00 -22.23
N ASN A 253 3.98 19.04 -22.12
CA ASN A 253 3.03 18.91 -21.02
C ASN A 253 3.69 18.64 -19.66
N ILE A 254 5.00 18.36 -19.58
CA ILE A 254 5.74 18.30 -18.31
C ILE A 254 5.58 19.61 -17.52
N GLY A 255 5.44 20.76 -18.20
CA GLY A 255 5.16 22.06 -17.58
C GLY A 255 3.83 22.14 -16.84
N ASN A 256 2.90 21.21 -17.06
CA ASN A 256 1.62 21.16 -16.34
C ASN A 256 1.74 20.69 -14.87
N LEU A 257 2.91 20.15 -14.48
CA LEU A 257 3.19 19.67 -13.11
C LEU A 257 3.52 20.85 -12.17
N SER A 258 2.59 21.80 -12.05
CA SER A 258 2.75 23.06 -11.31
C SER A 258 3.07 22.96 -9.82
N ASN A 259 2.80 21.82 -9.16
CA ASN A 259 3.12 21.60 -7.74
C ASN A 259 4.44 20.83 -7.53
N LEU A 260 5.15 20.51 -8.61
CA LEU A 260 6.35 19.70 -8.55
C LEU A 260 7.49 20.48 -7.89
N GLN A 261 8.10 19.87 -6.89
CA GLN A 261 9.22 20.40 -6.10
C GLN A 261 10.52 19.66 -6.40
N TYR A 262 10.42 18.41 -6.83
CA TYR A 262 11.54 17.57 -7.23
C TYR A 262 11.21 16.83 -8.52
N LEU A 263 12.10 16.93 -9.50
CA LEU A 263 12.04 16.22 -10.76
C LEU A 263 13.40 15.58 -11.04
N ASP A 264 13.42 14.26 -11.18
CA ASP A 264 14.59 13.54 -11.65
C ASP A 264 14.23 12.67 -12.86
N LEU A 265 14.79 13.06 -14.01
CA LEU A 265 14.71 12.35 -15.28
C LEU A 265 16.13 11.99 -15.78
N SER A 266 17.11 11.92 -14.88
CA SER A 266 18.48 11.60 -15.23
C SER A 266 18.63 10.15 -15.71
N TYR A 267 19.71 9.87 -16.43
CA TYR A 267 20.06 8.52 -16.91
C TYR A 267 18.93 7.83 -17.73
N GLN A 268 18.20 8.62 -18.53
CA GLN A 268 17.28 8.11 -19.55
C GLN A 268 17.91 8.13 -20.94
N ASN A 269 17.21 7.54 -21.91
CA ASN A 269 17.51 7.67 -23.33
C ASN A 269 16.52 8.65 -24.01
N LEU A 270 16.19 9.75 -23.33
CA LEU A 270 15.29 10.79 -23.84
C LEU A 270 16.01 11.69 -24.86
N LYS A 271 15.29 12.12 -25.89
CA LYS A 271 15.77 13.09 -26.86
C LYS A 271 15.23 14.48 -26.51
N ASP A 272 16.12 15.45 -26.38
CA ASP A 272 15.75 16.86 -26.24
C ASP A 272 15.18 17.38 -27.56
N TYR A 273 13.94 17.85 -27.53
CA TYR A 273 13.49 18.89 -28.45
C TYR A 273 13.20 20.09 -27.57
N GLN A 274 13.93 21.18 -27.81
CA GLN A 274 13.82 22.50 -27.20
C GLN A 274 12.74 22.59 -26.10
N ILE A 275 13.18 22.55 -24.84
CA ILE A 275 12.40 23.12 -23.74
C ILE A 275 12.14 24.58 -24.17
N THR A 276 10.98 24.85 -24.75
CA THR A 276 10.54 26.20 -25.04
C THR A 276 10.26 26.81 -23.68
N LYS A 277 11.29 27.51 -23.23
CA LYS A 277 11.48 28.06 -21.91
C LYS A 277 10.46 29.18 -21.69
N GLU A 278 9.40 28.90 -20.96
CA GLU A 278 8.70 29.88 -20.13
C GLU A 278 8.39 29.22 -18.79
N LEU A 279 9.38 29.30 -17.89
CA LEU A 279 9.21 29.14 -16.44
C LEU A 279 9.20 30.54 -15.82
#